data_AF-E1JQZ7-F1
#
_entry.id   AF-E1JQZ7-F1
#
_cell.length_a   1.000
_cell.length_b   1.000
_cell.length_c   1.000
_cell.angle_alpha   90.00
_cell.angle_beta   90.00
_cell.angle_gamma   90.00
#
_symmetry.space_group_name_H-M   'P 1'
#
loop_
_entity.id
_entity.type
_entity.pdbx_description
1 polymer ?
#
loop_
_entity_poly.entity_id
_entity_poly.type
_entity_poly.pdbx_seq_one_letter_code
_entity_poly.pdbx_strand_id
1 'polypeptide(L)'
;MPETTTGNTKPIFAGTPKTPGVTLTSADGTSKKPLLTAGANGTRVDSLHVATDDTAAADLHVHLTRGDVHQYLGTVPIPAGAGGAGVAYVEMLDYLNDGNPLTLEAGLALTVAAAAAITADKTLTVIAWAGDF
;
A
#
# COMPACT_ATOMS: atom_id res chain seq x y z
N MET A 1 34.03 -33.54 1.51
CA MET A 1 32.94 -33.26 2.49
C MET A 1 31.67 -33.06 1.70
N PRO A 2 30.59 -33.83 1.93
CA PRO A 2 29.32 -33.54 1.30
C PRO A 2 28.73 -32.28 1.93
N GLU A 3 28.35 -31.32 1.10
CA GLU A 3 27.66 -30.10 1.50
C GLU A 3 26.23 -30.47 1.92
N THR A 4 25.94 -30.36 3.22
CA THR A 4 24.59 -30.54 3.74
C THR A 4 23.78 -29.28 3.44
N THR A 5 23.27 -29.17 2.21
CA THR A 5 22.23 -28.17 1.89
C THR A 5 20.96 -28.59 2.62
N THR A 6 20.82 -28.14 3.87
CA THR A 6 19.59 -28.33 4.62
C THR A 6 18.58 -27.36 4.01
N GLY A 7 17.96 -27.76 2.89
CA GLY A 7 16.88 -27.03 2.27
C GLY A 7 15.81 -26.74 3.32
N ASN A 8 15.21 -25.55 3.26
CA ASN A 8 14.16 -25.16 4.19
C ASN A 8 13.06 -26.24 4.21
N THR A 9 12.98 -27.00 5.30
CA THR A 9 12.07 -28.15 5.43
C THR A 9 10.64 -27.74 5.77
N LYS A 10 10.38 -26.44 5.93
CA LYS A 10 9.05 -25.89 6.21
C LYS A 10 8.69 -24.86 5.14
N PRO A 11 7.88 -25.23 4.13
CA PRO A 11 7.29 -24.22 3.24
C PRO A 11 6.49 -23.23 4.10
N ILE A 12 6.80 -21.95 3.93
CA ILE A 12 6.08 -20.86 4.58
C ILE A 12 4.92 -20.50 3.65
N PHE A 13 3.70 -20.64 4.16
CA PHE A 13 2.48 -20.23 3.47
C PHE A 13 1.98 -18.94 4.09
N ALA A 14 1.28 -18.10 3.32
CA ALA A 14 0.59 -16.94 3.89
C ALA A 14 -0.43 -17.45 4.93
N GLY A 15 -0.18 -17.16 6.20
CA GLY A 15 -0.95 -17.68 7.32
C GLY A 15 -2.19 -16.84 7.59
N THR A 16 -2.04 -15.51 7.69
CA THR A 16 -3.13 -14.61 8.08
C THR A 16 -3.41 -13.59 6.98
N PRO A 17 -4.54 -13.71 6.26
CA PRO A 17 -5.01 -12.68 5.34
C PRO A 17 -5.24 -11.34 6.07
N LYS A 18 -4.90 -10.24 5.43
CA LYS A 18 -5.02 -8.86 5.93
C LYS A 18 -5.64 -7.99 4.85
N THR A 19 -6.68 -7.26 5.24
CA THR A 19 -7.35 -6.27 4.37
C THR A 19 -7.42 -4.90 5.02
N PRO A 20 -6.27 -4.27 5.36
CA PRO A 20 -6.30 -2.98 6.01
C PRO A 20 -6.71 -1.89 5.02
N GLY A 21 -7.36 -0.85 5.55
CA GLY A 21 -7.71 0.35 4.79
C GLY A 21 -7.30 1.60 5.54
N VAL A 22 -6.97 2.65 4.80
CA VAL A 22 -6.70 3.98 5.34
C VAL A 22 -7.42 5.03 4.52
N THR A 23 -8.01 6.00 5.21
CA THR A 23 -8.66 7.16 4.58
C THR A 23 -7.81 8.41 4.81
N LEU A 24 -7.55 9.11 3.71
CA LEU A 24 -6.94 10.43 3.64
C LEU A 24 -8.04 11.47 3.44
N THR A 25 -7.93 12.57 4.17
CA THR A 25 -8.83 13.72 4.16
C THR A 25 -8.02 15.00 3.93
N SER A 26 -8.68 16.12 3.72
CA SER A 26 -8.01 17.42 3.61
C SER A 26 -7.12 17.77 4.82
N ALA A 27 -7.51 17.32 6.02
CA ALA A 27 -6.78 17.55 7.26
C ALA A 27 -5.45 16.78 7.35
N ASP A 28 -5.32 15.68 6.59
CA ASP A 28 -4.08 14.90 6.58
C ASP A 28 -2.98 15.61 5.78
N GLY A 29 -3.34 16.51 4.86
CA GLY A 29 -2.40 17.27 4.04
C GLY A 29 -1.40 16.35 3.32
N THR A 30 -0.10 16.57 3.54
CA THR A 30 0.99 15.74 3.03
C THR A 30 1.56 14.77 4.07
N SER A 31 0.86 14.60 5.20
CA SER A 31 1.27 13.71 6.28
C SER A 31 1.13 12.26 5.85
N LYS A 32 2.13 11.43 6.21
CA LYS A 32 2.13 9.99 5.93
C LYS A 32 1.21 9.28 6.91
N LYS A 33 0.32 8.44 6.40
CA LYS A 33 -0.52 7.56 7.20
C LYS A 33 -0.12 6.10 6.99
N PRO A 34 -0.05 5.29 8.07
CA PRO A 34 0.20 3.87 7.93
C PRO A 34 -1.01 3.18 7.31
N LEU A 35 -0.76 2.41 6.24
CA LEU A 35 -1.75 1.53 5.62
C LEU A 35 -1.60 0.11 6.14
N LEU A 36 -0.39 -0.43 6.13
CA LEU A 36 -0.10 -1.81 6.49
C LEU A 36 1.26 -1.90 7.16
N THR A 37 1.34 -2.59 8.29
CA THR A 37 2.63 -2.98 8.89
C THR A 37 2.84 -4.47 8.71
N ALA A 38 4.04 -4.83 8.25
CA ALA A 38 4.40 -6.21 8.00
C ALA A 38 4.50 -7.02 9.29
N GLY A 39 4.05 -8.28 9.24
CA GLY A 39 4.12 -9.21 10.35
C GLY A 39 5.55 -9.64 10.69
N ALA A 40 5.70 -10.51 11.69
CA ALA A 40 7.01 -10.94 12.19
C ALA A 40 7.86 -11.70 11.15
N ASN A 41 7.22 -12.35 10.17
CA ASN A 41 7.91 -13.06 9.08
C ASN A 41 7.79 -12.33 7.74
N GLY A 42 7.37 -11.05 7.76
CA GLY A 42 7.06 -10.29 6.57
C GLY A 42 5.63 -10.48 6.08
N THR A 43 5.30 -9.79 5.01
CA THR A 43 3.96 -9.72 4.43
C THR A 43 4.05 -9.62 2.93
N ARG A 44 3.20 -10.35 2.21
CA ARG A 44 2.99 -10.15 0.78
C ARG A 44 1.74 -9.31 0.56
N VAL A 45 1.84 -8.31 -0.29
CA VAL A 45 0.73 -7.46 -0.73
C VAL A 45 0.40 -7.87 -2.16
N ASP A 46 -0.76 -8.46 -2.35
CA ASP A 46 -1.22 -8.99 -3.63
C ASP A 46 -1.97 -7.94 -4.44
N SER A 47 -2.59 -6.95 -3.79
CA SER A 47 -3.30 -5.84 -4.46
C SER A 47 -3.38 -4.61 -3.56
N LEU A 48 -3.42 -3.43 -4.19
CA LEU A 48 -3.61 -2.13 -3.55
C LEU A 48 -4.61 -1.32 -4.37
N HIS A 49 -5.84 -1.19 -3.88
CA HIS A 49 -6.86 -0.42 -4.56
C HIS A 49 -7.05 0.92 -3.88
N VAL A 50 -7.33 1.94 -4.69
CA VAL A 50 -7.70 3.25 -4.20
C VAL A 50 -8.93 3.78 -4.92
N ALA A 51 -9.79 4.41 -4.13
CA ALA A 51 -10.97 5.12 -4.57
C ALA A 51 -11.05 6.49 -3.90
N THR A 52 -11.74 7.44 -4.52
CA THR A 52 -11.92 8.80 -4.04
C THR A 52 -13.29 9.35 -4.42
N ASP A 53 -13.88 10.16 -3.54
CA ASP A 53 -15.07 10.95 -3.84
C ASP A 53 -14.73 12.43 -4.18
N ASP A 54 -13.43 12.72 -4.29
CA ASP A 54 -12.93 14.02 -4.74
C ASP A 54 -13.27 14.26 -6.22
N THR A 55 -13.65 15.50 -6.52
CA THR A 55 -13.94 15.97 -7.88
C THR A 55 -12.69 16.48 -8.61
N ALA A 56 -11.56 16.60 -7.91
CA ALA A 56 -10.26 16.89 -8.49
C ALA A 56 -9.40 15.62 -8.56
N ALA A 57 -8.50 15.57 -9.55
CA ALA A 57 -7.46 14.54 -9.58
C ALA A 57 -6.43 14.81 -8.48
N ALA A 58 -5.85 13.75 -7.93
CA ALA A 58 -4.86 13.81 -6.87
C ALA A 58 -3.73 12.82 -7.14
N ASP A 59 -2.55 13.10 -6.61
CA ASP A 59 -1.43 12.17 -6.63
C ASP A 59 -1.19 11.61 -5.23
N LEU A 60 -0.92 10.31 -5.14
CA LEU A 60 -0.50 9.66 -3.89
C LEU A 60 0.98 9.31 -3.92
N HIS A 61 1.70 9.70 -2.89
CA HIS A 61 3.06 9.26 -2.63
C HIS A 61 3.04 8.05 -1.71
N VAL A 62 3.66 6.97 -2.17
CA VAL A 62 3.77 5.72 -1.41
C VAL A 62 5.19 5.58 -0.89
N HIS A 63 5.31 5.15 0.36
CA HIS A 63 6.60 4.97 1.01
C HIS A 63 6.68 3.64 1.75
N LEU A 64 7.88 3.10 1.81
CA LEU A 64 8.27 2.06 2.75
C LEU A 64 8.86 2.72 3.99
N THR A 65 8.33 2.41 5.16
CA THR A 65 8.66 3.08 6.42
C THR A 65 9.18 2.08 7.45
N ARG A 66 10.33 2.39 8.04
CA ARG A 66 10.91 1.65 9.17
C ARG A 66 11.31 2.65 10.26
N GLY A 67 10.53 2.69 11.35
CA GLY A 67 10.65 3.76 12.34
C GLY A 67 10.44 5.13 11.67
N ASP A 68 11.40 6.04 11.84
CA ASP A 68 11.36 7.40 11.28
C ASP A 68 11.96 7.49 9.85
N VAL A 69 12.46 6.38 9.30
CA VAL A 69 13.02 6.36 7.95
C VAL A 69 11.91 6.06 6.95
N HIS A 70 11.71 6.97 5.99
CA HIS A 70 10.73 6.84 4.92
C HIS A 70 11.45 6.78 3.56
N GLN A 71 11.32 5.64 2.88
CA GLN A 71 11.85 5.42 1.54
C GLN A 71 10.71 5.63 0.54
N TYR A 72 10.84 6.62 -0.33
CA TYR A 72 9.87 6.86 -1.38
C TYR A 72 9.89 5.71 -2.38
N LEU A 73 8.72 5.10 -2.58
CA LEU A 73 8.53 3.99 -3.52
C LEU A 73 8.08 4.48 -4.88
N GLY A 74 7.18 5.47 -4.90
CA GLY A 74 6.65 6.02 -6.15
C GLY A 74 5.42 6.90 -5.94
N THR A 75 4.95 7.46 -7.05
CA THR A 75 3.72 8.26 -7.13
C THR A 75 2.67 7.50 -7.92
N VAL A 76 1.44 7.51 -7.43
CA VAL A 76 0.28 6.94 -8.11
C VAL A 76 -0.72 8.07 -8.43
N PRO A 77 -1.00 8.33 -9.72
CA PRO A 77 -1.99 9.33 -10.11
C PRO A 77 -3.40 8.77 -9.95
N ILE A 78 -4.24 9.51 -9.23
CA ILE A 78 -5.62 9.13 -8.91
C ILE A 78 -6.57 10.09 -9.64
N PRO A 79 -7.30 9.61 -10.65
CA PRO A 79 -8.32 10.42 -11.32
C PRO A 79 -9.41 10.89 -10.36
N ALA A 80 -10.01 12.03 -10.67
CA ALA A 80 -11.20 12.52 -9.97
C ALA A 80 -12.30 11.45 -9.98
N GLY A 81 -12.91 11.20 -8.82
CA GLY A 81 -13.99 10.25 -8.65
C GLY A 81 -13.62 8.78 -8.88
N ALA A 82 -12.33 8.40 -8.83
CA ALA A 82 -11.91 7.01 -9.01
C ALA A 82 -12.64 6.05 -8.05
N GLY A 83 -13.13 4.92 -8.57
CA GLY A 83 -13.96 3.96 -7.83
C GLY A 83 -15.44 4.36 -7.71
N GLY A 84 -15.84 5.50 -8.27
CA GLY A 84 -17.22 5.95 -8.38
C GLY A 84 -17.94 5.48 -9.66
N ALA A 85 -19.11 6.06 -9.93
CA ALA A 85 -19.89 5.71 -11.12
C ALA A 85 -19.19 6.20 -12.41
N GLY A 86 -18.66 5.26 -13.20
CA GLY A 86 -18.06 5.54 -14.51
C GLY A 86 -16.54 5.75 -14.50
N VAL A 87 -15.89 5.75 -13.34
CA VAL A 87 -14.42 5.77 -13.21
C VAL A 87 -14.00 4.59 -12.34
N ALA A 88 -13.24 3.65 -12.89
CA ALA A 88 -12.76 2.50 -12.13
C ALA A 88 -11.87 2.94 -10.96
N TYR A 89 -11.75 2.08 -9.95
CA TYR A 89 -10.71 2.25 -8.92
C TYR A 89 -9.33 2.13 -9.57
N VAL A 90 -8.30 2.64 -8.90
CA VAL A 90 -6.92 2.50 -9.37
C VAL A 90 -6.25 1.34 -8.63
N GLU A 91 -5.67 0.39 -9.36
CA GLU A 91 -4.72 -0.59 -8.82
C GLU A 91 -3.35 0.07 -8.75
N MET A 92 -2.86 0.30 -7.53
CA MET A 92 -1.64 1.04 -7.27
C MET A 92 -0.40 0.21 -7.61
N LEU A 93 -0.47 -1.12 -7.54
CA LEU A 93 0.68 -1.96 -7.89
C LEU A 93 1.05 -1.87 -9.37
N ASP A 94 0.11 -1.51 -10.26
CA ASP A 94 0.40 -1.23 -11.68
C ASP A 94 1.41 -0.10 -11.86
N TYR A 95 1.46 0.85 -10.92
CA TYR A 95 2.38 1.98 -10.93
C TYR A 95 3.65 1.76 -10.09
N LEU A 96 3.55 0.94 -9.05
CA LEU A 96 4.62 0.79 -8.05
C LEU A 96 5.51 -0.42 -8.31
N ASN A 97 5.00 -1.43 -9.01
CA ASN A 97 5.68 -2.70 -9.20
C ASN A 97 5.21 -3.45 -10.48
N ASP A 98 4.79 -2.71 -11.50
CA ASP A 98 4.29 -3.25 -12.79
C ASP A 98 3.21 -4.32 -12.62
N GLY A 99 2.30 -4.11 -11.66
CA GLY A 99 1.19 -5.01 -11.33
C GLY A 99 1.61 -6.26 -10.54
N ASN A 100 2.89 -6.40 -10.20
CA ASN A 100 3.39 -7.54 -9.43
C ASN A 100 3.18 -7.34 -7.92
N PRO A 101 2.96 -8.43 -7.17
CA PRO A 101 2.86 -8.38 -5.72
C PRO A 101 4.12 -7.81 -5.07
N LEU A 102 3.92 -6.97 -4.05
CA LEU A 102 5.00 -6.40 -3.26
C LEU A 102 5.26 -7.27 -2.03
N THR A 103 6.52 -7.54 -1.71
CA THR A 103 6.88 -8.24 -0.47
C THR A 103 7.53 -7.26 0.50
N LEU A 104 7.00 -7.21 1.72
CA LEU A 104 7.48 -6.38 2.80
C LEU A 104 8.26 -7.24 3.79
N GLU A 105 9.49 -6.83 4.09
CA GLU A 105 10.28 -7.41 5.18
C GLU A 105 9.60 -7.17 6.53
N ALA A 106 9.85 -8.04 7.51
CA ALA A 106 9.34 -7.89 8.86
C ALA A 106 9.57 -6.48 9.44
N GLY A 107 8.55 -5.94 10.09
CA GLY A 107 8.58 -4.62 10.71
C GLY A 107 8.58 -3.43 9.75
N LEU A 108 8.56 -3.64 8.43
CA LEU A 108 8.38 -2.58 7.45
C LEU A 108 6.89 -2.18 7.36
N ALA A 109 6.61 -0.90 7.23
CA ALA A 109 5.26 -0.40 7.02
C ALA A 109 5.11 0.23 5.64
N LEU A 110 4.02 -0.10 4.96
CA LEU A 110 3.55 0.64 3.80
C LEU A 110 2.78 1.86 4.29
N THR A 111 3.24 3.06 3.90
CA THR A 111 2.59 4.32 4.25
C THR A 111 2.23 5.09 2.99
N VAL A 112 1.13 5.84 3.07
CA VAL A 112 0.61 6.65 1.96
C VAL A 112 0.43 8.08 2.42
N ALA A 113 0.67 9.02 1.51
CA ALA A 113 0.44 10.44 1.71
C ALA A 113 -0.09 11.05 0.42
N ALA A 114 -1.00 12.01 0.51
CA ALA A 114 -1.36 12.80 -0.66
C ALA A 114 -0.21 13.76 -1.01
N ALA A 115 0.06 13.95 -2.31
CA ALA A 115 1.09 14.87 -2.79
C ALA A 115 0.70 16.34 -2.55
N ALA A 116 -0.60 16.61 -2.57
CA ALA A 116 -1.23 17.87 -2.21
C ALA A 116 -2.44 17.59 -1.31
N ALA A 117 -2.93 18.62 -0.61
CA ALA A 117 -4.12 18.46 0.22
C ALA A 117 -5.33 18.04 -0.63
N ILE A 118 -6.06 17.03 -0.15
CA ILE A 118 -7.35 16.59 -0.69
C ILE A 118 -8.35 17.75 -0.55
N THR A 119 -9.31 17.86 -1.48
CA THR A 119 -10.35 18.89 -1.41
C THR A 119 -11.11 18.82 -0.08
N ALA A 120 -11.53 19.96 0.46
CA ALA A 120 -12.30 20.00 1.70
C ALA A 120 -13.56 19.13 1.60
N ASP A 121 -13.87 18.41 2.68
CA ASP A 121 -14.98 17.46 2.80
C ASP A 121 -14.94 16.29 1.81
N LYS A 122 -13.78 16.07 1.16
CA LYS A 122 -13.50 14.92 0.29
C LYS A 122 -12.54 13.95 0.95
N THR A 123 -12.60 12.73 0.45
CA THR A 123 -11.87 11.59 1.00
C THR A 123 -11.26 10.76 -0.12
N LEU A 124 -10.09 10.23 0.17
CA LEU A 124 -9.45 9.22 -0.64
C LEU A 124 -9.17 8.02 0.26
N THR A 125 -9.58 6.83 -0.16
CA THR A 125 -9.43 5.60 0.63
C THR A 125 -8.60 4.60 -0.13
N VAL A 126 -7.56 4.11 0.53
CA VAL A 126 -6.68 3.04 0.03
C VAL A 126 -6.97 1.77 0.82
N ILE A 127 -7.11 0.64 0.14
CA ILE A 127 -7.30 -0.68 0.73
C ILE A 127 -6.20 -1.60 0.18
N ALA A 128 -5.58 -2.39 1.05
CA ALA A 128 -4.63 -3.43 0.65
C ALA A 128 -5.26 -4.80 0.79
N TRP A 129 -4.88 -5.73 -0.08
CA TRP A 129 -5.08 -7.17 0.08
C TRP A 129 -3.72 -7.80 0.27
N ALA A 130 -3.50 -8.37 1.44
CA ALA A 130 -2.20 -8.87 1.85
C ALA A 130 -2.31 -10.14 2.68
N GLY A 131 -1.19 -10.81 2.91
CA GLY A 131 -1.09 -11.95 3.82
C GLY A 131 0.25 -11.94 4.54
N ASP A 132 0.21 -12.10 5.86
CA ASP A 132 1.42 -12.33 6.66
C ASP A 132 1.90 -13.78 6.47
N PHE A 133 3.21 -13.97 6.50
CA PHE A 133 3.87 -15.27 6.44
C PHE A 133 3.99 -15.96 7.81
#